data_AF-A0A7M4AQ16-F1
#
_entry.id   AF-A0A7M4AQ16-F1
#
_cell.length_a   1.000
_cell.length_b   1.000
_cell.length_c   1.000
_cell.angle_alpha   90.00
_cell.angle_beta   90.00
_cell.angle_gamma   90.00
#
_symmetry.space_group_name_H-M   'P 1'
#
loop_
_entity.id
_entity.type
_entity.pdbx_description
1 polymer ?
#
loop_
_entity_poly.entity_id
_entity_poly.type
_entity_poly.pdbx_seq_one_letter_code
_entity_poly.pdbx_strand_id
1 'polypeptide(L)'
;MAVLVRPKPHPLFAVVRIGVTVFLAVHVFVSAWLVATVQGAYTEGKPSPAEVHSIVAIDKDQTFVDVEVRNSTRLLLYVLARDGGASVPVSTEPADNATEPPDESNGSQEEEKAISSGEQTSTEPRDWLEWGRNSVKVSLVLLVLSELLMLSSFRWRHHVRTLMFLGALLAFSVLFPASYMLELAGDGDDGEEDTTATNTPGANIETVSFVHTNSSSETRFKWLGVELNAAFSGYDLGLVEPEKRADVAANVPENGSEENESFIAFQSTFNIGLGKNLDSLLVLPVMWFLMPAMKRPKARTPSVDEKIKLDADGNQFIEGGENAGS
;
A
#
# COMPACT_ATOMS: atom_id res chain seq x y z
N MET A 1 -14.08 37.70 -12.36
CA MET A 1 -12.92 36.81 -12.16
C MET A 1 -11.95 37.53 -11.22
N ALA A 2 -11.89 37.15 -9.94
CA ALA A 2 -11.04 37.83 -8.97
C ALA A 2 -9.59 37.34 -9.13
N VAL A 3 -8.68 38.22 -9.55
CA VAL A 3 -7.25 37.92 -9.58
C VAL A 3 -6.75 37.90 -8.13
N LEU A 4 -6.42 36.72 -7.62
CA LEU A 4 -5.80 36.56 -6.31
C LEU A 4 -4.40 37.21 -6.32
N VAL A 5 -4.30 38.41 -5.74
CA VAL A 5 -3.04 39.15 -5.63
C VAL A 5 -2.19 38.48 -4.55
N ARG A 6 -1.00 38.01 -4.94
CA ARG A 6 -0.05 37.40 -4.01
C ARG A 6 0.47 38.45 -3.01
N PRO A 7 0.42 38.19 -1.68
CA PRO A 7 0.86 39.15 -0.68
C PRO A 7 2.37 39.40 -0.72
N LYS A 8 2.82 40.53 -0.15
CA LYS A 8 4.25 40.88 -0.08
C LYS A 8 4.96 39.96 0.94
N PRO A 9 6.21 39.55 0.69
CA PRO A 9 6.96 38.69 1.61
C PRO A 9 7.27 39.42 2.93
N HIS A 10 7.08 38.74 4.06
CA HIS A 10 7.31 39.25 5.41
C HIS A 10 8.07 38.20 6.25
N PRO A 11 9.03 38.58 7.13
CA PRO A 11 9.80 37.62 7.94
C PRO A 11 8.91 36.76 8.86
N LEU A 12 7.81 37.30 9.38
CA LEU A 12 6.83 36.54 10.16
C LEU A 12 6.27 35.34 9.38
N PHE A 13 6.07 35.48 8.07
CA PHE A 13 5.60 34.36 7.24
C PHE A 13 6.62 33.22 7.19
N ALA A 14 7.92 33.50 7.29
CA ALA A 14 8.91 32.43 7.34
C ALA A 14 8.75 31.58 8.60
N VAL A 15 8.58 32.23 9.76
CA VAL A 15 8.37 31.54 11.05
C VAL A 15 7.06 30.75 11.06
N VAL A 16 5.96 31.38 10.62
CA VAL A 16 4.64 30.72 10.58
C VAL A 16 4.67 29.48 9.69
N ARG A 17 5.29 29.55 8.51
CA ARG A 17 5.36 28.40 7.58
C ARG A 17 6.19 27.25 8.13
N ILE A 18 7.33 27.54 8.78
CA ILE A 18 8.14 26.49 9.43
C ILE A 18 7.32 25.86 10.55
N GLY A 19 6.69 26.67 11.40
CA GLY A 19 5.84 26.18 12.50
C GLY A 19 4.70 25.28 12.01
N VAL A 20 3.97 25.71 10.98
CA VAL A 20 2.88 24.92 10.39
C VAL A 20 3.42 23.65 9.73
N THR A 21 4.53 23.71 8.97
CA THR A 21 5.12 22.52 8.35
C THR A 21 5.56 21.49 9.39
N VAL A 22 6.22 21.94 10.47
CA VAL A 22 6.62 21.06 11.58
C VAL A 22 5.40 20.48 12.27
N PHE A 23 4.39 21.29 12.57
CA PHE A 23 3.15 20.83 13.20
C PHE A 23 2.45 19.76 12.35
N LEU A 24 2.28 20.00 11.05
CA LEU A 24 1.67 19.04 10.14
C LEU A 24 2.51 17.77 9.99
N ALA A 25 3.83 17.89 9.87
CA ALA A 25 4.71 16.74 9.78
C ALA A 25 4.63 15.86 11.05
N VAL A 26 4.62 16.47 12.24
CA VAL A 26 4.46 15.75 13.52
C VAL A 26 3.07 15.14 13.63
N HIS A 27 2.02 15.87 13.26
CA HIS A 27 0.63 15.39 13.27
C HIS A 27 0.48 14.14 12.39
N VAL A 28 1.03 14.16 11.18
CA VAL A 28 1.04 13.02 10.26
C VAL A 28 1.91 11.88 10.78
N PHE A 29 3.08 12.20 11.35
CA PHE A 29 4.01 11.21 11.89
C PHE A 29 3.40 10.35 13.01
N VAL A 30 2.57 10.93 13.87
CA VAL A 30 1.90 10.23 14.98
C VAL A 30 0.60 9.55 14.53
N SER A 31 0.11 9.84 13.33
CA SER A 31 -1.13 9.27 12.80
C SER A 31 -0.91 7.88 12.19
N ALA A 32 -2.00 7.12 12.06
CA ALA A 32 -2.02 5.96 11.18
C ALA A 32 -1.79 6.39 9.72
N TRP A 33 -0.97 5.64 8.99
CA TRP A 33 -0.58 5.94 7.61
C TRP A 33 -1.35 5.11 6.59
N LEU A 34 -1.68 3.87 6.95
CA LEU A 34 -2.47 2.96 6.14
C LEU A 34 -3.52 2.31 7.03
N VAL A 35 -4.74 2.23 6.52
CA VAL A 35 -5.87 1.57 7.17
C VAL A 35 -6.49 0.64 6.15
N ALA A 36 -6.45 -0.65 6.41
CA ALA A 36 -7.15 -1.67 5.65
C ALA A 36 -8.33 -2.20 6.47
N THR A 37 -9.50 -2.29 5.86
CA THR A 37 -10.69 -2.87 6.48
C THR A 37 -11.22 -3.97 5.57
N VAL A 38 -11.45 -5.15 6.15
CA VAL A 38 -12.09 -6.29 5.50
C VAL A 38 -13.43 -6.51 6.18
N GLN A 39 -14.51 -6.57 5.40
CA GLN A 39 -15.83 -6.96 5.86
C GLN A 39 -16.29 -8.13 5.01
N GLY A 40 -16.28 -9.32 5.58
CA GLY A 40 -16.82 -10.52 4.97
C GLY A 40 -18.17 -10.87 5.58
N ALA A 41 -19.14 -11.26 4.76
CA ALA A 41 -20.41 -11.80 5.20
C ALA A 41 -20.71 -13.07 4.41
N TYR A 42 -21.01 -14.13 5.12
CA TYR A 42 -21.65 -15.31 4.54
C TYR A 42 -23.15 -15.00 4.42
N THR A 43 -23.74 -14.92 3.23
CA THR A 43 -25.08 -14.31 3.07
C THR A 43 -26.22 -15.27 2.77
N GLU A 44 -25.99 -16.48 2.27
CA GLU A 44 -27.09 -17.40 1.90
C GLU A 44 -26.63 -18.86 2.08
N GLY A 45 -27.56 -19.74 2.51
CA GLY A 45 -27.28 -21.16 2.79
C GLY A 45 -27.44 -21.58 4.24
N LYS A 46 -27.55 -22.89 4.50
CA LYS A 46 -27.30 -23.42 5.84
C LYS A 46 -25.79 -23.67 5.98
N PRO A 47 -25.17 -23.17 7.06
CA PRO A 47 -25.80 -22.43 8.16
C PRO A 47 -25.87 -20.91 7.93
N SER A 48 -26.77 -20.26 8.70
CA SER A 48 -27.13 -18.83 8.67
C SER A 48 -25.92 -17.85 8.77
N PRO A 49 -26.05 -16.60 8.24
CA PRO A 49 -24.96 -15.65 8.07
C PRO A 49 -23.99 -15.46 9.25
N ALA A 50 -22.70 -15.63 8.96
CA ALA A 50 -21.59 -15.22 9.80
C ALA A 50 -20.91 -14.00 9.19
N GLU A 51 -20.52 -13.05 10.05
CA GLU A 51 -19.85 -11.82 9.61
C GLU A 51 -18.45 -11.78 10.21
N VAL A 52 -17.46 -11.45 9.38
CA VAL A 52 -16.06 -11.26 9.75
C VAL A 52 -15.71 -9.82 9.47
N HIS A 53 -15.41 -9.07 10.52
CA HIS A 53 -14.93 -7.69 10.44
C HIS A 53 -13.47 -7.68 10.87
N SER A 54 -12.58 -7.24 10.00
CA SER A 54 -11.15 -7.11 10.33
C SER A 54 -10.67 -5.71 9.97
N ILE A 55 -9.95 -5.09 10.89
CA ILE A 55 -9.38 -3.75 10.73
C ILE A 55 -7.89 -3.85 11.02
N VAL A 56 -7.09 -3.46 10.04
CA VAL A 56 -5.63 -3.33 10.15
C VAL A 56 -5.26 -1.87 10.01
N ALA A 57 -4.66 -1.30 11.05
CA ALA A 57 -4.15 0.06 11.04
C ALA A 57 -2.63 0.03 11.26
N ILE A 58 -1.87 0.66 10.37
CA ILE A 58 -0.42 0.67 10.43
C ILE A 58 0.06 2.10 10.68
N ASP A 59 0.92 2.25 11.70
CA ASP A 59 1.58 3.51 12.04
C ASP A 59 3.11 3.40 11.94
N LYS A 60 3.81 4.39 12.51
CA LYS A 60 5.26 4.52 12.50
C LYS A 60 6.03 3.35 13.10
N ASP A 61 5.45 2.65 14.07
CA ASP A 61 6.14 1.65 14.89
C ASP A 61 5.32 0.36 15.08
N GLN A 62 4.00 0.41 14.96
CA GLN A 62 3.12 -0.71 15.24
C GLN A 62 2.08 -0.94 14.14
N THR A 63 1.71 -2.21 14.00
CA THR A 63 0.59 -2.66 13.19
C THR A 63 -0.48 -3.14 14.16
N PHE A 64 -1.59 -2.41 14.23
CA PHE A 64 -2.75 -2.78 15.02
C PHE A 64 -3.69 -3.62 14.16
N VAL A 65 -3.97 -4.85 14.62
CA VAL A 65 -4.88 -5.79 13.97
C VAL A 65 -6.02 -6.09 14.93
N ASP A 66 -7.24 -5.73 14.55
CA ASP A 66 -8.46 -6.04 15.28
C ASP A 66 -9.36 -6.93 14.41
N VAL A 67 -9.74 -8.08 14.95
CA VAL A 67 -10.56 -9.08 14.24
C VAL A 67 -11.78 -9.38 15.11
N GLU A 68 -12.95 -9.03 14.59
CA GLU A 68 -14.23 -9.29 15.20
C GLU A 68 -15.01 -10.28 14.33
N VAL A 69 -15.34 -11.45 14.87
CA VAL A 69 -16.24 -12.42 14.22
C VAL A 69 -17.57 -12.41 14.93
N ARG A 70 -18.63 -12.01 14.21
CA ARG A 70 -20.00 -12.02 14.71
C ARG A 70 -20.74 -13.26 14.23
N ASN A 71 -21.64 -13.77 15.07
CA ASN A 71 -22.46 -14.95 14.79
C ASN A 71 -21.64 -16.22 14.44
N SER A 72 -20.46 -16.38 15.07
CA SER A 72 -19.46 -17.41 14.76
C SER A 72 -19.87 -18.86 15.07
N THR A 73 -20.83 -19.09 15.97
CA THR A 73 -21.27 -20.44 16.37
C THR A 73 -21.72 -21.28 15.17
N ARG A 74 -22.31 -20.63 14.17
CA ARG A 74 -22.84 -21.29 12.98
C ARG A 74 -21.75 -21.57 11.95
N LEU A 75 -20.76 -20.70 11.83
CA LEU A 75 -19.53 -20.96 11.06
C LEU A 75 -18.76 -22.16 11.63
N LEU A 76 -18.69 -22.29 12.96
CA LEU A 76 -18.08 -23.47 13.60
C LEU A 76 -18.84 -24.76 13.22
N LEU A 77 -20.18 -24.72 13.29
CA LEU A 77 -21.01 -25.88 12.91
C LEU A 77 -20.88 -26.23 11.43
N TYR A 78 -20.75 -25.24 10.55
CA TYR A 78 -20.43 -25.48 9.14
C TYR A 78 -19.12 -26.24 8.99
N VAL A 79 -18.02 -25.74 9.58
CA VAL A 79 -16.70 -26.37 9.49
C VAL A 79 -16.72 -27.80 10.07
N LEU A 80 -17.50 -28.04 11.11
CA LEU A 80 -17.64 -29.38 11.72
C LEU A 80 -18.49 -30.35 10.89
N ALA A 81 -19.53 -29.85 10.22
CA ALA A 81 -20.44 -30.67 9.42
C ALA A 81 -19.88 -30.94 8.00
N ARG A 82 -19.02 -30.05 7.51
CA ARG A 82 -18.42 -30.13 6.18
C ARG A 82 -17.42 -31.28 6.09
N ASP A 83 -17.62 -32.15 5.10
CA ASP A 83 -16.62 -33.14 4.69
C ASP A 83 -15.49 -32.45 3.91
N GLY A 84 -14.33 -32.26 4.56
CA GLY A 84 -13.17 -31.60 3.97
C GLY A 84 -12.52 -32.34 2.79
N GLY A 85 -12.81 -33.64 2.62
CA GLY A 85 -12.34 -34.44 1.48
C GLY A 85 -13.32 -34.50 0.31
N ALA A 86 -14.47 -33.81 0.42
CA ALA A 86 -15.49 -33.85 -0.61
C ALA A 86 -15.04 -33.11 -1.87
N SER A 87 -14.89 -33.86 -2.95
CA SER A 87 -14.60 -33.31 -4.26
C SER A 87 -15.06 -34.26 -5.36
N VAL A 88 -15.22 -33.70 -6.56
CA VAL A 88 -15.49 -34.47 -7.78
C VAL A 88 -14.40 -34.09 -8.80
N PRO A 89 -13.79 -35.07 -9.50
CA PRO A 89 -12.81 -34.78 -10.53
C PRO A 89 -13.42 -33.92 -11.63
N VAL A 90 -12.66 -32.94 -12.11
CA VAL A 90 -13.06 -32.18 -13.30
C VAL A 90 -13.00 -33.13 -14.49
N SER A 91 -14.15 -33.42 -15.10
CA SER A 91 -14.20 -34.10 -16.40
C SER A 91 -13.61 -33.16 -17.47
N THR A 92 -12.29 -33.07 -17.52
CA THR A 92 -11.58 -32.55 -18.67
C THR A 92 -11.63 -33.67 -19.70
N GLU A 93 -12.24 -33.43 -20.86
CA GLU A 93 -12.16 -34.39 -21.97
C GLU A 93 -10.68 -34.75 -22.21
N PRO A 94 -10.35 -36.04 -22.40
CA PRO A 94 -8.97 -36.49 -22.43
C PRO A 94 -8.27 -35.93 -23.67
N ALA A 95 -7.25 -35.10 -23.47
CA ALA A 95 -6.16 -35.02 -24.41
C ALA A 95 -5.33 -36.29 -24.23
N ASP A 96 -5.42 -37.19 -25.21
CA ASP A 96 -4.56 -38.36 -25.34
C ASP A 96 -3.09 -37.96 -25.13
N ASN A 97 -2.50 -38.41 -24.01
CA ASN A 97 -1.21 -39.06 -24.03
C ASN A 97 -0.94 -39.77 -22.71
N ALA A 98 -0.77 -41.09 -22.83
CA ALA A 98 -0.33 -41.96 -21.76
C ALA A 98 1.05 -41.55 -21.23
N THR A 99 1.20 -41.52 -19.92
CA THR A 99 2.44 -41.91 -19.24
C THR A 99 2.05 -42.56 -17.92
N GLU A 100 2.64 -43.73 -17.68
CA GLU A 100 2.41 -44.66 -16.57
C GLU A 100 2.62 -44.02 -15.17
N PRO A 101 2.01 -44.58 -14.11
CA PRO A 101 2.20 -44.09 -12.74
C PRO A 101 3.53 -44.58 -12.16
N PRO A 102 4.23 -43.80 -11.30
CA PRO A 102 5.14 -44.37 -10.34
C PRO A 102 4.39 -44.75 -9.05
N ASP A 103 4.68 -45.96 -8.59
CA ASP A 103 4.18 -46.62 -7.39
C ASP A 103 4.25 -45.79 -6.10
N GLU A 104 3.25 -46.01 -5.25
CA GLU A 104 3.29 -45.71 -3.83
C GLU A 104 4.47 -46.43 -3.13
N SER A 105 5.26 -45.70 -2.35
CA SER A 105 5.97 -46.30 -1.22
C SER A 105 5.83 -45.45 0.04
N ASN A 106 5.18 -46.09 1.00
CA ASN A 106 4.81 -45.70 2.34
C ASN A 106 6.01 -45.24 3.20
N GLY A 107 5.79 -44.27 4.11
CA GLY A 107 6.81 -43.88 5.08
C GLY A 107 6.42 -42.72 5.98
N SER A 108 5.60 -43.00 6.98
CA SER A 108 5.38 -42.16 8.16
C SER A 108 6.68 -41.63 8.77
N GLN A 109 6.80 -40.32 8.97
CA GLN A 109 7.66 -39.73 9.99
C GLN A 109 7.11 -38.37 10.42
N GLU A 110 6.56 -38.35 11.63
CA GLU A 110 6.40 -37.15 12.45
C GLU A 110 7.80 -36.56 12.70
N GLU A 111 8.07 -35.35 12.24
CA GLU A 111 9.23 -34.59 12.68
C GLU A 111 8.76 -33.36 13.48
N GLU A 112 8.84 -33.50 14.81
CA GLU A 112 8.93 -32.41 15.75
C GLU A 112 10.01 -31.42 15.29
N LYS A 113 9.62 -30.19 14.95
CA LYS A 113 10.58 -29.10 14.69
C LYS A 113 11.20 -28.66 16.01
N ALA A 114 12.22 -29.40 16.45
CA ALA A 114 13.12 -29.02 17.50
C ALA A 114 13.92 -27.78 17.09
N ILE A 115 13.95 -26.81 17.99
CA ILE A 115 14.74 -25.58 17.91
C ILE A 115 16.23 -25.98 17.89
N SER A 116 16.88 -25.84 16.74
CA SER A 116 18.34 -25.99 16.62
C SER A 116 18.95 -24.66 16.23
N SER A 117 19.62 -24.06 17.21
CA SER A 117 20.53 -22.93 17.07
C SER A 117 21.76 -23.40 16.28
N GLY A 118 21.75 -23.18 14.96
CA GLY A 118 22.88 -23.42 14.08
C GLY A 118 23.22 -22.14 13.34
N GLU A 119 24.45 -21.67 13.52
CA GLU A 119 25.04 -20.48 12.90
C GLU A 119 25.10 -20.67 11.37
N GLN A 120 23.99 -20.40 10.70
CA GLN A 120 23.91 -20.13 9.28
C GLN A 120 24.17 -18.65 9.10
N THR A 121 24.91 -18.29 8.05
CA THR A 121 25.04 -16.90 7.59
C THR A 121 23.65 -16.41 7.19
N SER A 122 22.93 -15.87 8.17
CA SER A 122 21.59 -15.34 8.07
C SER A 122 21.66 -14.06 7.26
N THR A 123 21.36 -14.14 5.96
CA THR A 123 20.71 -13.00 5.32
C THR A 123 19.39 -12.86 6.07
N GLU A 124 19.31 -11.91 7.01
CA GLU A 124 18.08 -11.70 7.76
C GLU A 124 16.92 -11.48 6.79
N PRO A 125 15.71 -12.03 7.07
CA PRO A 125 14.54 -11.79 6.23
C PRO A 125 14.39 -10.28 6.05
N ARG A 126 14.33 -9.85 4.79
CA ARG A 126 14.36 -8.42 4.46
C ARG A 126 13.04 -7.81 4.94
N ASP A 127 13.07 -7.08 6.05
CA ASP A 127 11.90 -6.39 6.61
C ASP A 127 11.49 -5.24 5.68
N TRP A 128 10.63 -5.55 4.70
CA TRP A 128 10.15 -4.60 3.71
C TRP A 128 9.33 -3.51 4.38
N LEU A 129 8.53 -3.89 5.38
CA LEU A 129 7.68 -2.97 6.12
C LEU A 129 8.50 -1.93 6.89
N GLU A 130 9.60 -2.32 7.54
CA GLU A 130 10.53 -1.39 8.19
C GLU A 130 11.18 -0.45 7.18
N TRP A 131 11.56 -0.95 6.00
CA TRP A 131 12.08 -0.09 4.93
C TRP A 131 11.04 0.95 4.47
N GLY A 132 9.79 0.54 4.31
CA GLY A 132 8.67 1.42 4.00
C GLY A 132 8.47 2.48 5.08
N ARG A 133 8.48 2.08 6.36
CA ARG A 133 8.37 3.01 7.49
C ARG A 133 9.51 4.01 7.50
N ASN A 134 10.74 3.56 7.32
CA ASN A 134 11.92 4.41 7.30
C ASN A 134 11.89 5.40 6.12
N SER A 135 11.41 4.98 4.96
CA SER A 135 11.18 5.86 3.81
C SER A 135 10.25 7.03 4.16
N VAL A 136 9.12 6.75 4.81
CA VAL A 136 8.18 7.78 5.28
C VAL A 136 8.83 8.71 6.31
N LYS A 137 9.50 8.15 7.33
CA LYS A 137 10.20 8.93 8.38
C LYS A 137 11.22 9.90 7.77
N VAL A 138 12.06 9.41 6.86
CA VAL A 138 13.08 10.21 6.17
C VAL A 138 12.43 11.30 5.32
N SER A 139 11.37 10.97 4.58
CA SER A 139 10.68 11.94 3.73
C SER A 139 10.08 13.11 4.52
N LEU A 140 9.51 12.86 5.70
CA LEU A 140 8.97 13.88 6.59
C LEU A 140 10.08 14.78 7.17
N VAL A 141 11.21 14.19 7.58
CA VAL A 141 12.37 14.97 8.04
C VAL A 141 12.91 15.86 6.93
N LEU A 142 13.08 15.32 5.72
CA LEU A 142 13.54 16.07 4.55
C LEU A 142 12.56 17.19 4.16
N LEU A 143 11.25 16.96 4.31
CA LEU A 143 10.23 17.98 4.10
C LEU A 143 10.43 19.17 5.06
N VAL A 144 10.62 18.91 6.35
CA VAL A 144 10.89 19.96 7.36
C VAL A 144 12.21 20.68 7.07
N LEU A 145 13.28 19.93 6.76
CA LEU A 145 14.58 20.51 6.40
C LEU A 145 14.50 21.37 5.13
N SER A 146 13.66 21.00 4.17
CA SER A 146 13.46 21.78 2.95
C SER A 146 12.77 23.13 3.21
N GLU A 147 11.91 23.22 4.23
CA GLU A 147 11.30 24.49 4.64
C GLU A 147 12.30 25.34 5.45
N LEU A 148 13.17 24.74 6.27
CA LEU A 148 14.31 25.45 6.88
C LEU A 148 15.29 25.97 5.82
N LEU A 149 15.49 25.19 4.75
CA LEU A 149 16.22 25.62 3.55
C LEU A 149 15.49 26.73 2.80
N MET A 150 14.38 27.32 3.27
CA MET A 150 13.90 28.59 2.74
C MET A 150 14.58 29.82 3.34
N LEU A 151 15.31 29.67 4.44
CA LEU A 151 15.91 30.82 5.16
C LEU A 151 17.25 31.30 4.63
N SER A 152 18.00 30.44 3.96
CA SER A 152 19.34 30.75 3.42
C SER A 152 19.26 31.27 1.95
N SER A 153 20.37 31.49 1.24
CA SER A 153 20.43 32.22 -0.06
C SER A 153 20.53 31.39 -1.37
N PHE A 154 20.70 30.07 -1.31
CA PHE A 154 20.69 29.06 -2.42
C PHE A 154 19.57 29.23 -3.48
N ARG A 155 19.86 28.80 -4.71
CA ARG A 155 19.12 29.16 -5.95
C ARG A 155 17.98 28.20 -6.28
N TRP A 156 18.09 26.94 -5.88
CA TRP A 156 17.12 25.90 -6.24
C TRP A 156 16.21 25.50 -5.09
N ARG A 157 16.11 26.32 -4.04
CA ARG A 157 15.35 26.03 -2.81
C ARG A 157 13.89 25.68 -3.10
N HIS A 158 13.26 26.40 -4.02
CA HIS A 158 11.89 26.14 -4.42
C HIS A 158 11.73 24.78 -5.10
N HIS A 159 12.67 24.39 -5.97
CA HIS A 159 12.65 23.07 -6.60
C HIS A 159 12.91 21.95 -5.60
N VAL A 160 13.91 22.10 -4.71
CA VAL A 160 14.20 21.13 -3.66
C VAL A 160 12.99 20.93 -2.75
N ARG A 161 12.32 22.00 -2.32
CA ARG A 161 11.12 21.89 -1.49
C ARG A 161 9.98 21.16 -2.20
N THR A 162 9.69 21.55 -3.45
CA THR A 162 8.65 20.87 -4.23
C THR A 162 8.99 19.39 -4.43
N LEU A 163 10.27 19.07 -4.68
CA LEU A 163 10.75 17.70 -4.81
C LEU A 163 10.58 16.90 -3.51
N MET A 164 10.97 17.46 -2.35
CA MET A 164 10.82 16.78 -1.06
C MET A 164 9.34 16.58 -0.69
N PHE A 165 8.46 17.51 -1.06
CA PHE A 165 7.02 17.34 -0.88
C PHE A 165 6.42 16.26 -1.79
N LEU A 166 6.76 16.26 -3.08
CA LEU A 166 6.36 15.15 -3.97
C LEU A 166 6.94 13.82 -3.51
N GLY A 167 8.19 13.81 -3.02
CA GLY A 167 8.84 12.63 -2.45
C GLY A 167 8.12 12.12 -1.21
N ALA A 168 7.67 13.01 -0.31
CA ALA A 168 6.83 12.63 0.82
C ALA A 168 5.49 12.03 0.35
N LEU A 169 4.81 12.66 -0.61
CA LEU A 169 3.58 12.10 -1.18
C LEU A 169 3.81 10.72 -1.80
N LEU A 170 4.89 10.54 -2.55
CA LEU A 170 5.27 9.25 -3.16
C LEU A 170 5.60 8.20 -2.10
N ALA A 171 6.28 8.59 -1.02
CA ALA A 171 6.61 7.71 0.09
C ALA A 171 5.33 7.13 0.72
N PHE A 172 4.33 7.98 0.97
CA PHE A 172 3.06 7.57 1.53
C PHE A 172 2.15 6.82 0.54
N SER A 173 2.09 7.24 -0.73
CA SER A 173 1.10 6.72 -1.67
C SER A 173 1.55 5.48 -2.43
N VAL A 174 2.86 5.27 -2.58
CA VAL A 174 3.40 4.17 -3.39
C VAL A 174 4.37 3.32 -2.58
N LEU A 175 5.45 3.90 -2.05
CA LEU A 175 6.53 3.13 -1.42
C LEU A 175 6.05 2.36 -0.20
N PHE A 176 5.30 3.02 0.69
CA PHE A 176 4.80 2.39 1.91
C PHE A 176 3.73 1.31 1.62
N PRO A 177 2.67 1.56 0.83
CA PRO A 177 1.73 0.50 0.45
C PRO A 177 2.40 -0.66 -0.29
N ALA A 178 3.36 -0.39 -1.19
CA ALA A 178 4.10 -1.44 -1.89
C ALA A 178 4.92 -2.30 -0.94
N SER A 179 5.59 -1.68 0.04
CA SER A 179 6.33 -2.43 1.06
C SER A 179 5.44 -3.33 1.92
N TYR A 180 4.22 -2.88 2.23
CA TYR A 180 3.24 -3.71 2.93
C TYR A 180 2.77 -4.90 2.09
N MET A 181 2.57 -4.69 0.78
CA MET A 181 2.20 -5.78 -0.12
C MET A 181 3.34 -6.78 -0.32
N LEU A 182 4.59 -6.33 -0.38
CA LEU A 182 5.76 -7.21 -0.43
C LEU A 182 5.92 -8.02 0.86
N GLU A 183 5.68 -7.40 2.01
CA GLU A 183 5.66 -8.11 3.30
C GLU A 183 4.57 -9.20 3.32
N LEU A 184 3.40 -8.92 2.75
CA LEU A 184 2.30 -9.88 2.67
C LEU A 184 2.54 -10.99 1.64
N ALA A 185 3.25 -10.68 0.55
CA ALA A 185 3.62 -11.65 -0.48
C ALA A 185 4.69 -12.64 0.00
N GLY A 186 5.47 -12.28 1.03
CA GLY A 186 6.58 -13.09 1.53
C GLY A 186 7.79 -13.08 0.59
N ASP A 187 8.95 -13.43 1.11
CA ASP A 187 10.15 -13.69 0.31
C ASP A 187 9.95 -15.06 -0.35
N GLY A 188 9.32 -15.06 -1.52
CA GLY A 188 9.21 -16.26 -2.36
C GLY A 188 10.61 -16.70 -2.74
N ASP A 189 11.13 -17.71 -2.07
CA ASP A 189 12.27 -18.47 -2.59
C ASP A 189 11.87 -19.00 -3.97
N ASP A 190 12.75 -18.85 -4.96
CA ASP A 190 12.50 -19.02 -6.40
C ASP A 190 12.15 -20.48 -6.82
N GLY A 191 11.61 -21.30 -5.92
CA GLY A 191 11.31 -22.71 -6.12
C GLY A 191 9.98 -23.21 -5.54
N GLU A 192 9.20 -22.41 -4.81
CA GLU A 192 7.85 -22.80 -4.38
C GLU A 192 6.79 -22.05 -5.19
N GLU A 193 5.94 -22.81 -5.85
CA GLU A 193 4.85 -22.36 -6.70
C GLU A 193 3.92 -21.40 -5.92
N ASP A 194 3.92 -20.13 -6.33
CA ASP A 194 2.93 -19.08 -6.08
C ASP A 194 2.00 -19.31 -4.88
N THR A 195 2.55 -19.22 -3.67
CA THR A 195 1.84 -19.39 -2.39
C THR A 195 0.78 -18.31 -2.14
N THR A 196 0.76 -17.27 -2.97
CA THR A 196 -0.23 -16.18 -2.91
C THR A 196 -1.62 -16.60 -3.40
N ALA A 197 -1.73 -17.67 -4.20
CA ALA A 197 -3.00 -18.09 -4.82
C ALA A 197 -3.61 -19.36 -4.20
N THR A 198 -2.85 -20.14 -3.43
CA THR A 198 -3.28 -21.47 -2.93
C THR A 198 -4.43 -21.43 -1.93
N ASN A 199 -4.69 -20.27 -1.30
CA ASN A 199 -5.82 -20.07 -0.37
C ASN A 199 -7.08 -19.52 -1.05
N THR A 200 -7.11 -19.41 -2.38
CA THR A 200 -8.32 -19.04 -3.13
C THR A 200 -9.15 -20.31 -3.38
N PRO A 201 -10.45 -20.34 -3.02
CA PRO A 201 -11.33 -21.43 -3.40
C PRO A 201 -11.26 -21.68 -4.92
N GLY A 202 -10.82 -22.88 -5.33
CA GLY A 202 -10.69 -23.25 -6.75
C GLY A 202 -9.28 -23.16 -7.36
N ALA A 203 -8.22 -22.90 -6.58
CA ALA A 203 -6.84 -22.85 -7.11
C ALA A 203 -6.23 -24.23 -7.45
N ASN A 204 -6.81 -25.33 -6.95
CA ASN A 204 -6.39 -26.70 -7.26
C ASN A 204 -7.26 -27.27 -8.39
N ILE A 205 -6.67 -27.46 -9.58
CA ILE A 205 -7.40 -27.68 -10.84
C ILE A 205 -7.91 -29.13 -10.98
N GLU A 206 -7.40 -30.07 -10.18
CA GLU A 206 -7.73 -31.49 -10.30
C GLU A 206 -9.09 -31.87 -9.68
N THR A 207 -9.53 -31.12 -8.67
CA THR A 207 -10.73 -31.45 -7.88
C THR A 207 -11.49 -30.19 -7.47
N VAL A 208 -12.81 -30.15 -7.69
CA VAL A 208 -13.64 -29.00 -7.29
C VAL A 208 -14.48 -29.38 -6.07
N SER A 209 -14.42 -28.53 -5.03
CA SER A 209 -15.26 -28.64 -3.83
C SER A 209 -16.54 -27.80 -3.92
N PHE A 210 -16.59 -26.84 -4.85
CA PHE A 210 -17.75 -25.99 -5.11
C PHE A 210 -18.23 -26.13 -6.55
N VAL A 211 -19.53 -26.28 -6.77
CA VAL A 211 -20.11 -26.43 -8.12
C VAL A 211 -21.15 -25.34 -8.40
N HIS A 212 -21.38 -25.09 -9.69
CA HIS A 212 -22.27 -24.01 -10.18
C HIS A 212 -21.89 -22.64 -9.60
N THR A 213 -20.59 -22.35 -9.59
CA THR A 213 -20.06 -21.17 -8.92
C THR A 213 -20.31 -19.89 -9.73
N ASN A 214 -20.72 -18.83 -9.06
CA ASN A 214 -20.73 -17.48 -9.60
C ASN A 214 -19.76 -16.62 -8.78
N SER A 215 -18.78 -16.03 -9.46
CA SER A 215 -17.78 -15.15 -8.87
C SER A 215 -17.82 -13.80 -9.56
N SER A 216 -17.88 -12.74 -8.78
CA SER A 216 -17.82 -11.36 -9.25
C SER A 216 -16.86 -10.57 -8.39
N SER A 217 -16.06 -9.73 -9.04
CA SER A 217 -15.12 -8.84 -8.37
C SER A 217 -15.21 -7.46 -9.00
N GLU A 218 -15.52 -6.45 -8.20
CA GLU A 218 -15.57 -5.06 -8.61
C GLU A 218 -14.53 -4.25 -7.85
N THR A 219 -13.64 -3.58 -8.59
CA THR A 219 -12.64 -2.68 -8.02
C THR A 219 -13.05 -1.24 -8.24
N ARG A 220 -13.12 -0.47 -7.15
CA ARG A 220 -13.47 0.96 -7.16
C ARG A 220 -12.34 1.79 -6.56
N PHE A 221 -11.92 2.82 -7.27
CA PHE A 221 -10.93 3.78 -6.76
C PHE A 221 -11.59 4.84 -5.87
N LYS A 222 -10.94 5.14 -4.74
CA LYS A 222 -11.30 6.23 -3.83
C LYS A 222 -10.20 7.29 -3.81
N TRP A 223 -10.52 8.47 -3.27
CA TRP A 223 -9.63 9.63 -3.21
C TRP A 223 -8.20 9.30 -2.74
N LEU A 224 -8.06 8.45 -1.73
CA LEU A 224 -6.77 7.98 -1.20
C LEU A 224 -6.81 6.47 -0.92
N GLY A 225 -7.36 5.66 -1.82
CA GLY A 225 -7.49 4.21 -1.58
C GLY A 225 -8.16 3.41 -2.69
N VAL A 226 -8.32 2.11 -2.43
CA VAL A 226 -8.97 1.14 -3.32
C VAL A 226 -9.98 0.36 -2.50
N GLU A 227 -11.18 0.21 -3.04
CA GLU A 227 -12.21 -0.70 -2.54
C GLU A 227 -12.36 -1.85 -3.54
N LEU A 228 -12.33 -3.08 -3.05
CA LEU A 228 -12.57 -4.30 -3.79
C LEU A 228 -13.80 -4.97 -3.17
N ASN A 229 -14.86 -5.11 -3.95
CA ASN A 229 -16.03 -5.89 -3.58
C ASN A 229 -15.94 -7.23 -4.32
N ALA A 230 -15.81 -8.32 -3.60
CA ALA A 230 -15.82 -9.67 -4.13
C ALA A 230 -17.09 -10.37 -3.65
N ALA A 231 -17.80 -11.05 -4.54
CA ALA A 231 -18.89 -11.93 -4.18
C ALA A 231 -18.70 -13.27 -4.86
N PHE A 232 -18.89 -14.33 -4.09
CA PHE A 232 -18.80 -15.71 -4.50
C PHE A 232 -20.08 -16.44 -4.08
N SER A 233 -20.59 -17.33 -4.92
CA SER A 233 -21.68 -18.23 -4.56
C SER A 233 -21.53 -19.54 -5.30
N GLY A 234 -22.10 -20.62 -4.76
CA GLY A 234 -22.05 -21.96 -5.35
C GLY A 234 -22.50 -23.02 -4.35
N TYR A 235 -22.60 -24.27 -4.78
CA TYR A 235 -22.96 -25.38 -3.91
C TYR A 235 -21.71 -26.07 -3.37
N ASP A 236 -21.60 -26.24 -2.06
CA ASP A 236 -20.48 -26.93 -1.42
C ASP A 236 -20.73 -28.45 -1.37
N LEU A 237 -19.92 -29.23 -2.09
CA LEU A 237 -20.01 -30.68 -2.09
C LEU A 237 -19.67 -31.28 -0.71
N GLY A 238 -18.97 -30.54 0.14
CA GLY A 238 -18.69 -30.92 1.53
C GLY A 238 -19.93 -31.00 2.41
N LEU A 239 -21.04 -30.38 2.01
CA LEU A 239 -22.33 -30.47 2.71
C LEU A 239 -23.27 -31.51 2.08
N VAL A 240 -22.86 -32.16 0.98
CA VAL A 240 -23.65 -33.15 0.25
C VAL A 240 -23.17 -34.56 0.62
N GLU A 241 -24.12 -35.48 0.76
CA GLU A 241 -23.82 -36.90 0.97
C GLU A 241 -22.98 -37.48 -0.19
N PRO A 242 -21.99 -38.34 0.08
CA PRO A 242 -21.07 -38.84 -0.94
C PRO A 242 -21.75 -39.44 -2.19
N GLU A 243 -22.89 -40.12 -2.00
CA GLU A 243 -23.64 -40.79 -3.07
C GLU A 243 -24.27 -39.81 -4.07
N LYS A 244 -24.55 -38.57 -3.65
CA LYS A 244 -25.28 -37.57 -4.45
C LYS A 244 -24.39 -36.48 -5.03
N ARG A 245 -23.11 -36.41 -4.63
CA ARG A 245 -22.15 -35.38 -5.08
C ARG A 245 -22.00 -35.33 -6.59
N ALA A 246 -21.96 -36.48 -7.25
CA ALA A 246 -21.83 -36.56 -8.71
C ALA A 246 -23.04 -35.96 -9.44
N ASP A 247 -24.24 -36.12 -8.87
CA ASP A 247 -25.47 -35.55 -9.44
C ASP A 247 -25.54 -34.04 -9.22
N VAL A 248 -25.20 -33.55 -8.02
CA VAL A 248 -25.10 -32.11 -7.73
C VAL A 248 -24.01 -31.42 -8.55
N ALA A 249 -22.92 -32.12 -8.86
CA ALA A 249 -21.88 -31.61 -9.75
C ALA A 249 -22.36 -31.50 -11.20
N ALA A 250 -23.17 -32.45 -11.67
CA ALA A 250 -23.69 -32.47 -13.04
C ALA A 250 -24.88 -31.51 -13.25
N ASN A 251 -25.78 -31.42 -12.25
CA ASN A 251 -27.05 -30.74 -12.33
C ASN A 251 -27.24 -29.78 -11.14
N VAL A 252 -27.88 -28.63 -11.38
CA VAL A 252 -28.25 -27.72 -10.29
C VAL A 252 -29.36 -28.38 -9.45
N PRO A 253 -29.23 -28.49 -8.11
CA PRO A 253 -30.25 -29.05 -7.25
C PRO A 253 -31.62 -28.37 -7.40
N GLU A 254 -32.70 -29.13 -7.22
CA GLU A 254 -34.05 -28.59 -7.24
C GLU A 254 -34.33 -27.73 -6.00
N ASN A 255 -35.02 -26.59 -6.19
CA ASN A 255 -35.38 -25.71 -5.09
C ASN A 255 -36.17 -26.44 -3.99
N GLY A 256 -35.58 -26.54 -2.81
CA GLY A 256 -36.19 -27.19 -1.64
C GLY A 256 -35.77 -28.64 -1.41
N SER A 257 -34.86 -29.20 -2.21
CA SER A 257 -34.21 -30.48 -1.92
C SER A 257 -33.18 -30.33 -0.79
N GLU A 258 -32.74 -31.44 -0.21
CA GLU A 258 -31.70 -31.45 0.84
C GLU A 258 -30.36 -30.96 0.28
N GLU A 259 -30.06 -31.32 -0.96
CA GLU A 259 -28.86 -30.94 -1.69
C GLU A 259 -28.85 -29.44 -1.99
N ASN A 260 -30.02 -28.82 -2.15
CA ASN A 260 -30.13 -27.37 -2.32
C ASN A 260 -29.72 -26.58 -1.05
N GLU A 261 -29.73 -27.21 0.13
CA GLU A 261 -29.26 -26.58 1.37
C GLU A 261 -27.74 -26.40 1.40
N SER A 262 -27.01 -27.06 0.49
CA SER A 262 -25.55 -26.91 0.32
C SER A 262 -25.14 -25.62 -0.43
N PHE A 263 -26.11 -24.83 -0.91
CA PHE A 263 -25.81 -23.53 -1.51
C PHE A 263 -25.16 -22.62 -0.48
N ILE A 264 -24.04 -22.02 -0.84
CA ILE A 264 -23.33 -21.04 -0.05
C ILE A 264 -23.13 -19.76 -0.83
N ALA A 265 -23.20 -18.62 -0.15
CA ALA A 265 -22.83 -17.33 -0.72
C ALA A 265 -21.94 -16.55 0.25
N PHE A 266 -20.89 -15.95 -0.28
CA PHE A 266 -19.94 -15.11 0.42
C PHE A 266 -19.84 -13.75 -0.27
N GLN A 267 -19.92 -12.69 0.52
CA GLN A 267 -19.69 -11.32 0.07
C GLN A 267 -18.56 -10.75 0.90
N SER A 268 -17.62 -10.07 0.26
CA SER A 268 -16.49 -9.42 0.92
C SER A 268 -16.28 -8.04 0.36
N THR A 269 -16.23 -7.06 1.24
CA THR A 269 -15.79 -5.71 0.94
C THR A 269 -14.43 -5.50 1.59
N PHE A 270 -13.42 -5.39 0.76
CA PHE A 270 -12.07 -5.02 1.16
C PHE A 270 -11.81 -3.56 0.80
N ASN A 271 -11.28 -2.78 1.74
CA ASN A 271 -11.03 -1.37 1.53
C ASN A 271 -9.67 -1.02 2.13
N ILE A 272 -8.72 -0.65 1.27
CA ILE A 272 -7.43 -0.12 1.66
C ILE A 272 -7.45 1.38 1.42
N GLY A 273 -7.22 2.15 2.47
CA GLY A 273 -7.06 3.59 2.40
C GLY A 273 -5.79 4.07 3.07
N LEU A 274 -5.27 5.18 2.59
CA LEU A 274 -4.27 5.95 3.33
C LEU A 274 -4.95 6.68 4.51
N GLY A 275 -4.17 6.96 5.54
CA GLY A 275 -4.64 7.63 6.74
C GLY A 275 -5.22 9.02 6.43
N LYS A 276 -6.38 9.33 7.01
CA LYS A 276 -7.10 10.61 6.81
C LYS A 276 -6.25 11.84 7.13
N ASN A 277 -5.27 11.70 8.02
CA ASN A 277 -4.39 12.81 8.39
C ASN A 277 -3.38 13.16 7.30
N LEU A 278 -3.16 12.30 6.31
CA LEU A 278 -2.26 12.59 5.19
C LEU A 278 -2.75 13.76 4.32
N ASP A 279 -4.08 13.93 4.21
CA ASP A 279 -4.70 15.07 3.51
C ASP A 279 -4.23 16.42 4.05
N SER A 280 -3.82 16.47 5.33
CA SER A 280 -3.33 17.70 5.95
C SER A 280 -2.05 18.23 5.29
N LEU A 281 -1.22 17.37 4.67
CA LEU A 281 -0.03 17.81 3.92
C LEU A 281 -0.40 18.60 2.66
N LEU A 282 -1.59 18.39 2.09
CA LEU A 282 -2.06 19.12 0.90
C LEU A 282 -2.37 20.60 1.20
N VAL A 283 -2.36 20.99 2.48
CA VAL A 283 -2.40 22.40 2.89
C VAL A 283 -1.08 23.13 2.55
N LEU A 284 0.05 22.41 2.47
CA LEU A 284 1.37 23.03 2.26
C LEU A 284 1.47 23.81 0.93
N PRO A 285 1.07 23.28 -0.24
CA PRO A 285 1.08 24.04 -1.49
C PRO A 285 0.24 25.31 -1.44
N VAL A 286 -0.96 25.24 -0.83
CA VAL A 286 -1.86 26.40 -0.67
C VAL A 286 -1.20 27.45 0.22
N MET A 287 -0.62 27.01 1.34
CA MET A 287 0.12 27.86 2.26
C MET A 287 1.33 28.52 1.59
N TRP A 288 2.07 27.82 0.73
CA TRP A 288 3.20 28.40 -0.01
C TRP A 288 2.79 29.48 -1.02
N PHE A 289 1.60 29.37 -1.58
CA PHE A 289 1.03 30.39 -2.45
C PHE A 289 0.68 31.65 -1.64
N LEU A 290 -0.04 31.47 -0.52
CA LEU A 290 -0.48 32.54 0.38
C LEU A 290 0.66 33.22 1.15
N MET A 291 1.73 32.50 1.46
CA MET A 291 2.85 33.01 2.26
C MET A 291 4.17 32.90 1.47
N PRO A 292 4.49 33.87 0.59
CA PRO A 292 5.72 33.84 -0.20
C PRO A 292 6.98 33.95 0.65
N ALA A 293 8.04 33.26 0.19
CA ALA A 293 9.37 33.36 0.81
C ALA A 293 9.99 34.74 0.58
N MET A 294 10.92 35.11 1.46
CA MET A 294 11.68 36.36 1.34
C MET A 294 12.39 36.43 -0.01
N LYS A 295 12.32 37.58 -0.67
CA LYS A 295 13.12 37.84 -1.87
C LYS A 295 14.59 37.94 -1.46
N ARG A 296 15.48 37.43 -2.31
CA ARG A 296 16.92 37.66 -2.14
C ARG A 296 17.18 39.16 -1.99
N PRO A 297 18.11 39.57 -1.12
CA PRO A 297 18.72 40.88 -1.22
C PRO A 297 19.26 41.00 -2.65
N LYS A 298 18.72 41.94 -3.42
CA LYS A 298 19.24 42.23 -4.76
C LYS A 298 20.69 42.65 -4.55
N ALA A 299 21.65 41.93 -5.14
CA ALA A 299 23.04 42.36 -5.14
C ALA A 299 23.05 43.82 -5.58
N ARG A 300 23.63 44.69 -4.74
CA ARG A 300 23.65 46.14 -4.95
C ARG A 300 24.31 46.35 -6.32
N THR A 301 23.53 46.74 -7.33
CA THR A 301 24.12 47.29 -8.55
C THR A 301 24.85 48.56 -8.11
N PRO A 302 26.15 48.70 -8.36
CA PRO A 302 26.89 49.89 -7.98
C PRO A 302 26.18 51.11 -8.59
N SER A 303 26.04 52.18 -7.81
CA SER A 303 25.44 53.42 -8.30
C SER A 303 26.25 53.93 -9.49
N VAL A 304 25.63 54.74 -10.36
CA VAL A 304 26.33 55.35 -11.51
C VAL A 304 27.59 56.08 -11.05
N ASP A 305 27.54 56.74 -9.88
CA ASP A 305 28.69 57.41 -9.27
C ASP A 305 29.80 56.44 -8.82
N GLU A 306 29.44 55.22 -8.41
CA GLU A 306 30.40 54.18 -8.00
C GLU A 306 31.06 53.55 -9.23
N LYS A 307 30.32 53.42 -10.34
CA LYS A 307 30.87 53.04 -11.65
C LYS A 307 31.82 54.11 -12.21
N ILE A 308 31.44 55.39 -12.15
CA ILE A 308 32.28 56.50 -12.63
C ILE A 308 33.58 56.57 -11.83
N LYS A 309 33.54 56.31 -10.51
CA LYS A 309 34.73 56.30 -9.67
C LYS A 309 35.67 55.12 -9.98
N LEU A 310 35.11 53.94 -10.25
CA LEU A 310 35.86 52.75 -10.67
C LEU A 310 36.51 52.92 -12.05
N ASP A 311 35.82 53.56 -12.99
CA ASP A 311 36.35 53.85 -14.33
C ASP A 311 37.41 54.98 -14.28
N ALA A 312 37.26 55.96 -13.38
CA ALA A 312 38.25 57.02 -13.19
C ALA A 312 39.56 56.52 -12.57
N ASP A 313 39.51 55.61 -11.59
CA ASP A 313 40.70 55.00 -11.00
C ASP A 313 41.40 54.02 -11.97
N GLY A 314 40.65 53.43 -12.92
CA GLY A 314 41.21 52.57 -13.96
C GLY A 314 41.94 53.32 -15.08
N ASN A 315 41.54 54.57 -15.38
CA ASN A 315 42.12 55.36 -16.47
C ASN A 315 43.37 56.17 -16.08
N GLN A 316 43.71 56.30 -14.79
CA GLN A 316 44.92 57.02 -14.37
C GLN A 316 46.23 56.22 -14.56
N PHE A 317 46.17 54.93 -14.91
CA PHE A 317 47.35 54.08 -15.09
C PHE A 317 47.87 53.98 -16.54
N ILE A 318 47.26 54.64 -17.54
CA ILE A 318 47.60 54.44 -18.96
C ILE A 318 48.17 55.70 -19.67
N GLU A 319 48.04 56.92 -19.12
CA GLU A 319 48.57 58.15 -19.78
C GLU A 319 49.97 58.57 -19.30
N GLY A 320 50.95 57.66 -19.35
CA GLY A 320 52.31 57.96 -18.88
C GLY A 320 53.42 57.20 -19.61
N GLY A 321 53.44 57.21 -20.95
CA GLY A 321 54.56 56.60 -21.66
C GLY A 321 54.54 56.73 -23.18
N GLU A 322 54.88 57.90 -23.72
CA GLU A 322 55.57 58.01 -25.02
C GLU A 322 56.14 59.43 -25.21
N ASN A 323 57.45 59.59 -24.98
CA ASN A 323 58.34 60.45 -25.78
C ASN A 323 59.78 60.42 -25.24
N ALA A 324 60.64 59.65 -25.89
CA ALA A 324 62.08 59.93 -25.93
C ALA A 324 62.69 59.26 -27.18
N GLY A 325 62.67 59.99 -28.29
CA GLY A 325 63.63 59.80 -29.36
C GLY A 325 64.75 60.82 -29.20
N SER A 326 65.98 60.33 -29.03
CA SER A 326 67.19 60.89 -29.63
C SER A 326 68.32 59.88 -29.59
#